data_AF-A0A3M1HEI5-F1
#
_entry.id   AF-A0A3M1HEI5-F1
#
_cell.length_a   1.000
_cell.length_b   1.000
_cell.length_c   1.000
_cell.angle_alpha   90.00
_cell.angle_beta   90.00
_cell.angle_gamma   90.00
#
_symmetry.space_group_name_H-M   'P 1'
#
loop_
_entity.id
_entity.type
_entity.pdbx_description
1 polymer ?
#
loop_
_entity_poly.entity_id
_entity_poly.type
_entity_poly.pdbx_seq_one_letter_code
_entity_poly.pdbx_strand_id
1 'polypeptide(L)'
;MKEKEKFGYRAGRITRAIETYGGFEFPPGSTSIQEIKTSFQSNRKGVFFYSSSQLRKIIRFHRSAKGFLFQVPHTMEYTLLKSDFQSTLVTYLPHLARDIHWDEIQSSYITLLSLPTRKERKSHSIEYFAFHYWSYLFHSFIHQEFHKKGQKLQDNLLNLLSQIHEIGTHT
;
A
#
# COMPACT_ATOMS: atom_id res chain seq x y z
N MET A 1 22.87 -26.73 25.55
CA MET A 1 22.69 -26.57 24.09
C MET A 1 22.80 -25.08 23.78
N LYS A 2 23.75 -24.65 22.95
CA LYS A 2 23.84 -23.24 22.52
C LYS A 2 22.77 -22.99 21.46
N GLU A 3 21.74 -22.22 21.81
CA GLU A 3 20.80 -21.69 20.82
C GLU A 3 21.57 -20.80 19.84
N LYS A 4 21.40 -21.07 18.55
CA LYS A 4 21.92 -20.19 17.49
C LYS A 4 20.99 -18.99 17.41
N GLU A 5 21.40 -17.87 18.00
CA GLU A 5 20.79 -16.56 17.73
C GLU A 5 20.89 -16.29 16.23
N LYS A 6 19.74 -16.33 15.54
CA LYS A 6 19.64 -15.90 14.14
C LYS A 6 19.22 -14.44 14.13
N PHE A 7 20.21 -13.56 13.96
CA PHE A 7 19.97 -12.15 13.66
C PHE A 7 19.54 -12.00 12.21
N GLY A 8 18.37 -11.40 12.00
CA GLY A 8 17.90 -10.97 10.69
C GLY A 8 17.74 -9.46 10.67
N TYR A 9 18.40 -8.79 9.72
CA TYR A 9 18.22 -7.36 9.47
C TYR A 9 17.32 -7.17 8.23
N ARG A 10 16.39 -6.21 8.29
CA ARG A 10 15.75 -5.65 7.09
C ARG A 10 16.01 -4.14 7.01
N ALA A 11 16.50 -3.69 5.86
CA ALA A 11 16.79 -2.30 5.54
C ALA A 11 15.51 -1.44 5.48
N GLY A 12 15.46 -0.14 5.82
CA GLY A 12 16.47 0.77 6.34
C GLY A 12 15.92 2.21 6.54
N ARG A 13 16.66 2.99 7.34
CA ARG A 13 16.77 4.47 7.53
C ARG A 13 15.57 5.40 7.82
N ILE A 14 14.30 5.10 7.55
CA ILE A 14 13.18 6.04 7.90
C ILE A 14 12.45 5.65 9.20
N THR A 15 12.67 4.46 9.71
CA THR A 15 11.95 3.90 10.85
C THR A 15 12.93 3.55 11.94
N ARG A 16 12.73 4.07 13.16
CA ARG A 16 13.27 3.44 14.37
C ARG A 16 13.04 1.94 14.23
N ALA A 17 14.12 1.17 14.24
CA ALA A 17 14.03 -0.27 14.27
C ALA A 17 13.21 -0.63 15.51
N ILE A 18 12.04 -1.23 15.32
CA ILE A 18 11.44 -2.00 16.39
C ILE A 18 12.30 -3.26 16.42
N GLU A 19 13.15 -3.37 17.44
CA GLU A 19 13.85 -4.62 17.73
C GLU A 19 12.80 -5.69 17.98
N THR A 20 12.51 -6.49 16.94
CA THR A 20 11.63 -7.64 17.06
C THR A 20 12.48 -8.83 17.48
N TYR A 21 12.50 -9.07 18.79
CA TYR A 21 12.97 -10.32 19.37
C TYR A 21 12.09 -11.47 18.87
N GLY A 22 12.71 -12.60 18.51
CA GLY A 22 11.97 -13.82 18.18
C GLY A 22 11.12 -14.29 19.36
N GLY A 23 9.89 -14.76 19.09
CA GLY A 23 9.01 -15.35 20.10
C GLY A 23 7.83 -14.47 20.53
N PHE A 24 7.04 -13.93 19.59
CA PHE A 24 5.87 -13.15 19.98
C PHE A 24 4.68 -14.03 20.38
N GLU A 25 4.48 -14.18 21.69
CA GLU A 25 3.13 -14.31 22.25
C GLU A 25 2.58 -12.89 22.48
N PHE A 26 1.48 -12.52 21.79
CA PHE A 26 0.82 -11.22 21.93
C PHE A 26 -0.48 -11.34 22.76
N PRO A 27 -0.46 -11.04 24.07
CA PRO A 27 -1.61 -11.09 24.98
C PRO A 27 -2.40 -9.75 25.01
N PRO A 28 -3.60 -9.71 25.63
CA PRO A 28 -4.62 -8.72 25.25
C PRO A 28 -4.32 -7.30 25.73
N GLY A 29 -4.51 -6.35 24.80
CA GLY A 29 -4.51 -4.92 25.05
C GLY A 29 -5.65 -4.23 24.30
N SER A 30 -5.90 -2.96 24.62
CA SER A 30 -6.84 -2.11 23.88
C SER A 30 -6.07 -1.05 23.10
N THR A 31 -6.24 -1.03 21.79
CA THR A 31 -5.65 -0.03 20.89
C THR A 31 -6.73 0.92 20.38
N SER A 32 -6.50 2.23 20.48
CA SER A 32 -7.46 3.21 19.97
C SER A 32 -7.35 3.38 18.44
N ILE A 33 -8.43 3.81 17.77
CA ILE A 33 -8.34 4.15 16.33
C ILE A 33 -7.37 5.31 16.13
N GLN A 34 -7.35 6.28 17.05
CA GLN A 34 -6.51 7.46 16.93
C GLN A 34 -5.03 7.08 16.96
N GLU A 35 -4.65 6.17 17.84
CA GLU A 35 -3.29 5.64 17.95
C GLU A 35 -2.84 4.95 16.66
N ILE A 36 -3.71 4.14 16.05
CA ILE A 36 -3.46 3.51 14.74
C ILE A 36 -3.28 4.59 13.67
N LYS A 37 -4.20 5.56 13.59
CA LYS A 37 -4.13 6.63 12.59
C LYS A 37 -2.86 7.47 12.75
N THR A 38 -2.52 7.89 13.96
CA THR A 38 -1.29 8.67 14.21
C THR A 38 -0.03 7.87 13.85
N SER A 39 -0.03 6.55 14.08
CA SER A 39 1.14 5.70 13.81
C SER A 39 1.35 5.39 12.32
N PHE A 40 0.26 5.24 11.56
CA PHE A 40 0.33 4.67 10.21
C PHE A 40 -0.28 5.54 9.10
N GLN A 41 -1.18 6.47 9.42
CA GLN A 41 -1.80 7.35 8.42
C GLN A 41 -0.82 8.47 8.06
N SER A 42 -0.50 8.59 6.76
CA SER A 42 0.36 9.66 6.27
C SER A 42 -0.02 10.03 4.84
N ASN A 43 -0.58 11.23 4.67
CA ASN A 43 -0.93 11.75 3.35
C ASN A 43 0.32 11.82 2.45
N ARG A 44 1.47 12.26 2.98
CA ARG A 44 2.73 12.32 2.23
C ARG A 44 3.16 11.00 1.60
N LYS A 45 2.84 9.89 2.27
CA LYS A 45 3.20 8.53 1.83
C LYS A 45 2.10 7.85 1.00
N GLY A 46 0.92 8.46 0.87
CA GLY A 46 -0.21 7.87 0.15
C GLY A 46 -0.83 6.66 0.86
N VAL A 47 -0.75 6.59 2.19
CA VAL A 47 -1.32 5.48 2.97
C VAL A 47 -2.60 5.95 3.64
N PHE A 48 -3.73 5.31 3.30
CA PHE A 48 -5.05 5.67 3.82
C PHE A 48 -5.73 4.50 4.52
N PHE A 49 -6.34 4.81 5.67
CA PHE A 49 -7.16 3.88 6.42
C PHE A 49 -8.63 4.10 6.13
N TYR A 50 -9.30 3.04 5.68
CA TYR A 50 -10.74 3.05 5.45
C TYR A 50 -11.41 1.84 6.09
N SER A 51 -12.71 1.95 6.34
CA SER A 51 -13.50 0.77 6.70
C SER A 51 -13.50 -0.25 5.55
N SER A 52 -13.58 -1.54 5.85
CA SER A 52 -13.60 -2.59 4.82
C SER A 52 -14.77 -2.41 3.84
N SER A 53 -15.90 -1.82 4.26
CA SER A 53 -17.01 -1.49 3.38
C SER A 53 -16.68 -0.38 2.39
N GLN A 54 -16.02 0.69 2.84
CA GLN A 54 -15.54 1.77 1.96
C GLN A 54 -14.47 1.27 0.99
N LEU A 55 -13.52 0.46 1.46
CA LEU A 55 -12.53 -0.17 0.57
C LEU A 55 -13.23 -0.95 -0.54
N ARG A 56 -14.15 -1.86 -0.18
CA ARG A 56 -14.91 -2.64 -1.17
C ARG A 56 -15.64 -1.77 -2.19
N LYS A 57 -16.18 -0.61 -1.77
CA LYS A 57 -16.81 0.35 -2.69
C LYS A 57 -15.79 0.94 -3.66
N ILE A 58 -14.68 1.49 -3.15
CA ILE A 58 -13.59 2.06 -3.95
C ILE A 58 -13.10 1.04 -4.99
N ILE A 59 -12.85 -0.20 -4.56
CA ILE A 59 -12.35 -1.27 -5.43
C ILE A 59 -13.37 -1.66 -6.49
N ARG A 60 -14.65 -1.77 -6.13
CA ARG A 60 -15.71 -2.11 -7.08
C ARG A 60 -15.82 -1.05 -8.16
N PHE A 61 -15.77 0.23 -7.79
CA PHE A 61 -15.80 1.33 -8.74
C PHE A 61 -14.56 1.38 -9.63
N HIS A 62 -13.38 1.21 -9.04
CA HIS A 62 -12.14 1.09 -9.80
C HIS A 62 -12.19 -0.05 -10.83
N ARG A 63 -12.72 -1.22 -10.43
CA ARG A 63 -12.92 -2.38 -11.32
C ARG A 63 -13.82 -2.07 -12.51
N SER A 64 -14.95 -1.40 -12.27
CA SER A 64 -15.87 -1.03 -13.35
C SER A 64 -15.28 0.00 -14.31
N ALA A 65 -14.27 0.76 -13.90
CA ALA A 65 -13.65 1.83 -14.69
C ALA A 65 -12.48 1.36 -15.61
N LYS A 66 -12.21 0.04 -15.68
CA LYS A 66 -11.04 -0.62 -16.31
C LYS A 66 -9.77 -0.61 -15.44
N GLY A 67 -9.52 -1.76 -14.81
CA GLY A 67 -8.42 -2.60 -15.27
C GLY A 67 -7.04 -2.48 -14.64
N PHE A 68 -6.87 -2.21 -13.35
CA PHE A 68 -5.66 -2.68 -12.65
C PHE A 68 -5.96 -3.12 -11.22
N LEU A 69 -5.47 -4.29 -10.87
CA LEU A 69 -5.59 -4.85 -9.53
C LEU A 69 -4.27 -5.50 -9.18
N PHE A 70 -3.52 -4.84 -8.31
CA PHE A 70 -2.56 -5.55 -7.48
C PHE A 70 -3.36 -6.22 -6.37
N GLN A 71 -3.93 -7.40 -6.69
CA GLN A 71 -4.44 -8.32 -5.67
C GLN A 71 -3.28 -9.17 -5.20
N VAL A 72 -2.97 -9.10 -3.91
CA VAL A 72 -2.35 -10.23 -3.24
C VAL A 72 -3.48 -11.24 -2.99
N PRO A 73 -3.40 -12.49 -3.47
CA PRO A 73 -4.47 -13.49 -3.31
C PRO A 73 -4.85 -13.82 -1.86
N HIS A 74 -4.07 -13.37 -0.86
CA HIS A 74 -4.19 -13.76 0.53
C HIS A 74 -4.25 -12.61 1.55
N THR A 75 -4.04 -11.36 1.14
CA THR A 75 -4.08 -10.20 2.04
C THR A 75 -5.00 -9.14 1.44
N MET A 76 -5.92 -8.60 2.24
CA MET A 76 -6.92 -7.60 1.85
C MET A 76 -6.29 -6.22 1.55
N GLU A 77 -5.26 -6.21 0.72
CA GLU A 77 -4.44 -5.06 0.40
C GLU A 77 -4.80 -4.55 -1.00
N TYR A 78 -4.94 -3.22 -1.13
CA TYR A 78 -5.28 -2.59 -2.40
C TYR A 78 -4.33 -1.44 -2.63
N THR A 79 -3.41 -1.66 -3.58
CA THR A 79 -2.50 -0.64 -4.08
C THR A 79 -2.97 -0.17 -5.45
N LEU A 80 -3.16 1.14 -5.61
CA LEU A 80 -3.69 1.78 -6.81
C LEU A 80 -2.72 2.88 -7.27
N LEU A 81 -2.75 3.23 -8.56
CA LEU A 81 -2.12 4.47 -9.01
C LEU A 81 -2.84 5.68 -8.39
N LYS A 82 -2.08 6.72 -8.04
CA LYS A 82 -2.61 7.96 -7.47
C LYS A 82 -3.64 8.62 -8.39
N SER A 83 -3.37 8.64 -9.70
CA SER A 83 -4.29 9.15 -10.73
C SER A 83 -5.63 8.42 -10.70
N ASP A 84 -5.58 7.09 -10.65
CA ASP A 84 -6.77 6.25 -10.77
C ASP A 84 -7.59 6.30 -9.49
N PHE A 85 -6.91 6.32 -8.35
CA PHE A 85 -7.55 6.52 -7.06
C PHE A 85 -8.21 7.90 -6.96
N GLN A 86 -7.51 8.97 -7.37
CA GLN A 86 -8.06 10.33 -7.39
C GLN A 86 -9.29 10.41 -8.31
N SER A 87 -9.18 9.88 -9.54
CA SER A 87 -10.30 9.83 -10.49
C SER A 87 -11.50 9.05 -9.92
N THR A 88 -11.25 7.90 -9.29
CA THR A 88 -12.27 7.07 -8.64
C THR A 88 -12.98 7.86 -7.53
N LEU A 89 -12.22 8.56 -6.67
CA LEU A 89 -12.82 9.34 -5.59
C LEU A 89 -13.60 10.55 -6.13
N VAL A 90 -13.05 11.32 -7.05
CA VAL A 90 -13.74 12.49 -7.63
C VAL A 90 -15.06 12.08 -8.29
N THR A 91 -15.07 10.97 -9.02
CA THR A 91 -16.23 10.51 -9.79
C THR A 91 -17.30 9.88 -8.90
N TYR A 92 -16.90 9.02 -7.96
CA TYR A 92 -17.86 8.15 -7.25
C TYR A 92 -17.98 8.41 -5.75
N LEU A 93 -16.98 9.05 -5.14
CA LEU A 93 -16.92 9.31 -3.70
C LEU A 93 -16.39 10.73 -3.41
N PRO A 94 -16.98 11.80 -3.99
CA PRO A 94 -16.39 13.14 -3.97
C PRO A 94 -16.24 13.71 -2.56
N HIS A 95 -17.04 13.25 -1.60
CA HIS A 95 -16.91 13.62 -0.20
C HIS A 95 -15.58 13.16 0.42
N LEU A 96 -15.01 12.02 -0.01
CA LEU A 96 -13.70 11.55 0.47
C LEU A 96 -12.54 12.27 -0.22
N ALA A 97 -12.75 12.77 -1.45
CA ALA A 97 -11.71 13.46 -2.20
C ALA A 97 -11.34 14.83 -1.62
N ARG A 98 -12.29 15.50 -0.95
CA ARG A 98 -12.14 16.89 -0.47
C ARG A 98 -11.09 17.04 0.64
N ASP A 99 -10.94 16.01 1.46
CA ASP A 99 -10.07 16.06 2.64
C ASP A 99 -8.63 15.60 2.32
N ILE A 100 -8.34 15.31 1.05
CA ILE A 100 -7.04 14.81 0.60
C ILE A 100 -6.26 15.93 -0.06
N HIS A 101 -5.14 16.30 0.56
CA HIS A 101 -4.15 17.20 -0.04
C HIS A 101 -3.30 16.44 -1.06
N TRP A 102 -3.82 16.31 -2.29
CA TRP A 102 -3.20 15.51 -3.36
C TRP A 102 -1.77 15.91 -3.67
N ASP A 103 -1.44 17.20 -3.61
CA ASP A 103 -0.10 17.72 -3.91
C ASP A 103 0.96 17.30 -2.88
N GLU A 104 0.55 17.00 -1.64
CA GLU A 104 1.47 16.54 -0.60
C GLU A 104 1.87 15.07 -0.77
N ILE A 105 1.10 14.30 -1.55
CA ILE A 105 1.35 12.88 -1.77
C ILE A 105 2.48 12.73 -2.79
N GLN A 106 3.68 12.38 -2.31
CA GLN A 106 4.86 12.23 -3.15
C GLN A 106 4.87 10.92 -3.95
N SER A 107 4.18 9.89 -3.46
CA SER A 107 4.09 8.60 -4.13
C SER A 107 3.12 8.64 -5.31
N SER A 108 3.52 8.04 -6.44
CA SER A 108 2.62 7.78 -7.58
C SER A 108 1.59 6.67 -7.29
N TYR A 109 1.73 5.99 -6.14
CA TYR A 109 0.86 4.90 -5.71
C TYR A 109 0.24 5.19 -4.35
N ILE A 110 -1.00 4.74 -4.20
CA ILE A 110 -1.80 4.83 -2.99
C ILE A 110 -2.02 3.44 -2.43
N THR A 111 -1.73 3.24 -1.15
CA THR A 111 -1.99 2.00 -0.44
C THR A 111 -3.19 2.19 0.49
N LEU A 112 -4.20 1.36 0.29
CA LEU A 112 -5.42 1.38 1.09
C LEU A 112 -5.38 0.25 2.11
N LEU A 113 -5.44 0.61 3.40
CA LEU A 113 -5.43 -0.31 4.52
C LEU A 113 -6.80 -0.34 5.21
N SER A 114 -7.22 -1.53 5.63
CA SER A 114 -8.47 -1.68 6.38
C SER A 114 -8.27 -1.29 7.85
N LEU A 115 -9.20 -0.50 8.38
CA LEU A 115 -9.29 -0.25 9.81
C LEU A 115 -9.67 -1.55 10.54
N PRO A 116 -9.04 -1.84 11.70
CA PRO A 116 -9.38 -3.02 12.45
C PRO A 116 -10.72 -2.81 13.16
N THR A 117 -11.45 -3.91 13.29
CA THR A 117 -12.74 -3.95 13.98
C THR A 117 -12.57 -3.58 15.46
N ARG A 118 -13.69 -3.21 16.10
CA ARG A 118 -13.71 -2.96 17.55
C ARG A 118 -13.26 -4.19 18.35
N LYS A 119 -13.53 -5.40 17.86
CA LYS A 119 -13.15 -6.65 18.51
C LYS A 119 -11.62 -6.82 18.48
N GLU A 120 -11.01 -6.74 17.29
CA GLU A 120 -9.56 -6.83 17.13
C GLU A 120 -8.82 -5.79 17.98
N ARG A 121 -9.30 -4.54 17.95
CA ARG A 121 -8.71 -3.46 18.75
C ARG A 121 -8.80 -3.66 20.26
N LYS A 122 -9.76 -4.45 20.76
CA LYS A 122 -9.88 -4.79 22.19
C LYS A 122 -9.03 -6.00 22.59
N SER A 123 -8.54 -6.75 21.61
CA SER A 123 -7.82 -8.00 21.81
C SER A 123 -6.33 -7.88 21.52
N HIS A 124 -5.89 -6.77 20.92
CA HIS A 124 -4.52 -6.60 20.44
C HIS A 124 -3.97 -5.21 20.79
N SER A 125 -2.67 -5.18 21.10
CA SER A 125 -1.89 -3.97 21.32
C SER A 125 -1.46 -3.30 20.01
N ILE A 126 -0.88 -2.10 20.10
CA ILE A 126 -0.43 -1.35 18.94
C ILE A 126 0.73 -2.05 18.21
N GLU A 127 1.58 -2.80 18.92
CA GLU A 127 2.70 -3.56 18.36
C GLU A 127 2.23 -4.67 17.42
N TYR A 128 1.13 -5.35 17.77
CA TYR A 128 0.49 -6.32 16.89
C TYR A 128 0.06 -5.65 15.58
N PHE A 129 -0.60 -4.49 15.66
CA PHE A 129 -1.03 -3.74 14.49
C PHE A 129 0.16 -3.19 13.69
N ALA A 130 1.25 -2.80 14.35
CA ALA A 130 2.48 -2.38 13.70
C ALA A 130 3.07 -3.49 12.85
N PHE A 131 3.21 -4.68 13.40
CA PHE A 131 3.68 -5.85 12.67
C PHE A 131 2.75 -6.19 11.50
N HIS A 132 1.45 -6.22 11.76
CA HIS A 132 0.42 -6.57 10.79
C HIS A 132 0.38 -5.59 9.60
N TYR A 133 0.27 -4.29 9.86
CA TYR A 133 0.22 -3.28 8.81
C TYR A 133 1.55 -3.09 8.10
N TRP A 134 2.67 -3.28 8.78
CA TRP A 134 3.97 -3.27 8.12
C TRP A 134 4.10 -4.39 7.10
N SER A 135 3.58 -5.59 7.40
CA SER A 135 3.53 -6.69 6.43
C SER A 135 2.78 -6.26 5.16
N TYR A 136 1.61 -5.65 5.30
CA TYR A 136 0.83 -5.14 4.16
C TYR A 136 1.56 -4.03 3.39
N LEU A 137 2.16 -3.06 4.09
CA LEU A 137 2.92 -2.00 3.42
C LEU A 137 4.15 -2.55 2.69
N PHE A 138 4.79 -3.57 3.24
CA PHE A 138 5.91 -4.24 2.59
C PHE A 138 5.48 -4.98 1.31
N HIS A 139 4.36 -5.71 1.35
CA HIS A 139 3.80 -6.34 0.16
C HIS A 139 3.41 -5.30 -0.90
N SER A 140 2.76 -4.21 -0.50
CA SER A 140 2.47 -3.05 -1.35
C SER A 140 3.69 -2.54 -2.08
N PHE A 141 4.79 -2.33 -1.34
CA PHE A 141 6.03 -1.84 -1.90
C PHE A 141 6.60 -2.80 -2.97
N ILE A 142 6.61 -4.11 -2.70
CA ILE A 142 7.03 -5.10 -3.69
C ILE A 142 6.20 -4.98 -4.98
N HIS A 143 4.88 -4.87 -4.86
CA HIS A 143 3.99 -4.74 -6.02
C HIS A 143 4.27 -3.48 -6.84
N GLN A 144 4.46 -2.35 -6.16
CA GLN A 144 4.80 -1.09 -6.82
C GLN A 144 6.11 -1.21 -7.61
N GLU A 145 7.13 -1.85 -7.02
CA GLU A 145 8.42 -2.05 -7.69
C GLU A 145 8.31 -2.99 -8.90
N PHE A 146 7.53 -4.06 -8.82
CA PHE A 146 7.27 -4.92 -9.98
C PHE A 146 6.54 -4.18 -11.10
N HIS A 147 5.54 -3.36 -10.76
CA HIS A 147 4.81 -2.58 -11.76
C HIS A 147 5.72 -1.57 -12.47
N LYS A 148 6.53 -0.82 -11.71
CA LYS A 148 7.49 0.14 -12.27
C LYS A 148 8.45 -0.54 -13.25
N LYS A 149 8.94 -1.73 -12.91
CA LYS A 149 9.80 -2.52 -13.82
C LYS A 149 9.06 -2.97 -15.08
N GLY A 150 7.81 -3.41 -14.94
CA GLY A 150 6.95 -3.78 -16.07
C GLY A 150 6.68 -2.60 -17.01
N GLN A 151 6.30 -1.44 -16.46
CA GLN A 151 6.12 -0.21 -17.24
C GLN A 151 7.40 0.20 -17.95
N LYS A 152 8.54 0.22 -17.26
CA LYS A 152 9.83 0.57 -17.88
C LYS A 152 10.19 -0.36 -19.04
N LEU A 153 9.90 -1.65 -18.93
CA LEU A 153 10.12 -2.61 -20.01
C LEU A 153 9.21 -2.30 -21.21
N GLN A 154 7.93 -2.00 -20.95
CA GLN A 154 6.96 -1.65 -21.97
C GLN A 154 7.33 -0.35 -22.70
N ASP A 155 7.74 0.69 -21.98
CA ASP A 155 8.17 1.97 -22.54
C ASP A 155 9.42 1.80 -23.42
N ASN A 156 10.39 1.00 -22.96
CA ASN A 156 11.58 0.68 -23.75
C ASN A 156 11.24 -0.05 -25.05
N LEU A 157 10.28 -0.98 -25.02
CA LEU A 157 9.82 -1.69 -26.21
C LEU A 157 9.11 -0.74 -27.19
N LEU A 158 8.24 0.14 -26.68
CA LEU A 158 7.57 1.16 -27.52
C LEU A 158 8.58 2.09 -28.19
N ASN A 159 9.56 2.60 -27.44
CA ASN A 159 10.61 3.44 -27.99
C ASN A 159 11.44 2.73 -29.07
N LEU A 160 11.78 1.46 -28.86
CA LEU A 160 12.49 0.65 -29.86
C LEU A 160 11.65 0.47 -31.13
N LEU A 161 10.36 0.18 -30.99
CA LEU A 161 9.45 0.02 -32.12
C LEU A 161 9.26 1.32 -32.91
N SER A 162 9.20 2.48 -32.22
CA SER A 162 9.15 3.80 -32.87
C SER A 162 10.43 4.09 -33.67
N GLN A 163 11.60 3.77 -33.12
CA GLN A 163 12.88 3.95 -33.84
C GLN A 163 12.98 3.06 -35.09
N ILE A 164 12.51 1.81 -34.99
CA ILE A 164 12.47 0.89 -36.15
C ILE A 164 11.51 1.42 -37.23
N HIS A 165 10.38 2.00 -36.84
CA HIS A 165 9.41 2.57 -37.77
C HIS A 165 9.98 3.78 -38.52
N GLU A 166 10.66 4.70 -37.83
CA GLU A 166 11.30 5.88 -38.43
C GLU A 166 12.37 5.48 -39.46
N ILE A 167 13.16 4.44 -39.18
CA ILE A 167 14.15 3.91 -40.13
C ILE A 167 13.47 3.36 -41.39
N GLY A 168 12.36 2.64 -41.24
CA GLY A 168 11.62 2.04 -42.37
C GLY A 168 10.85 3.03 -43.24
N THR A 169 10.59 4.26 -42.76
CA THR A 169 9.92 5.32 -43.53
C THR A 169 10.88 6.22 -44.33
N HIS A 170 12.19 6.06 -44.14
CA HIS A 170 13.23 6.85 -44.82
C HIS A 170 14.04 6.04 -45.86
N THR A 171 13.59 4.82 -46.18
CA THR A 171 14.08 3.96 -47.28
C THR A 171 13.00 3.82 -48.35
#